data_AF-A0A841RGL9-F1
#
_entry.id   AF-A0A841RGL9-F1
#
_cell.length_a   1.000
_cell.length_b   1.000
_cell.length_c   1.000
_cell.angle_alpha   90.00
_cell.angle_beta   90.00
_cell.angle_gamma   90.00
#
_symmetry.space_group_name_H-M   'P 1'
#
loop_
_entity.id
_entity.type
_entity.pdbx_description
1 polymer ?
#
loop_
_entity_poly.entity_id
_entity_poly.type
_entity_poly.pdbx_seq_one_letter_code
_entity_poly.pdbx_strand_id
1 'polypeptide(L)'
;MTLSLRNRLIRLTILFCFVLSAFFLITFFYLNKDDYFSLSSLVNSLNKLDRFTSDSAYNSLYWAIITASVLYVFSIITSLVLFHYFKKKVSPEIFFFILFILSLSLQSIRLFELQLIMIQVSPFYGVLITRAYYFFRLFGVFCFFASSLFPIGVQFQKLGTILISILLLSFTISALMPIDPTRMNGFFLYNISDSLSLLVMTLSIRVLTVINFIRVSLTTRSRNYLAVLIAAVLIIAGDELLLLLPVPLISITLLFTGAIIYSRSLYTYYLWI
;
A
#
# COMPACT_ATOMS: atom_id res chain seq x y z
N MET A 1 19.84 1.94 -15.03
CA MET A 1 19.14 2.91 -14.15
C MET A 1 20.19 3.78 -13.46
N THR A 2 20.03 5.11 -13.44
CA THR A 2 20.99 6.02 -12.78
C THR A 2 20.70 6.11 -11.27
N LEU A 3 21.75 6.16 -10.44
CA LEU A 3 21.64 6.37 -8.98
C LEU A 3 20.80 7.62 -8.62
N SER A 4 20.85 8.65 -9.47
CA SER A 4 20.10 9.89 -9.31
C SER A 4 18.58 9.69 -9.44
N LEU A 5 18.12 8.83 -10.36
CA LEU A 5 16.68 8.57 -10.58
C LEU A 5 16.06 7.88 -9.35
N ARG A 6 16.74 6.87 -8.79
CA ARG A 6 16.26 6.18 -7.58
C ARG A 6 16.15 7.15 -6.40
N ASN A 7 17.18 7.96 -6.16
CA ASN A 7 17.18 8.92 -5.05
C ASN A 7 16.17 10.05 -5.27
N ARG A 8 15.84 10.39 -6.52
CA ARG A 8 14.71 11.28 -6.82
C ARG A 8 13.39 10.59 -6.48
N LEU A 9 13.21 9.32 -6.83
CA LEU A 9 11.98 8.58 -6.48
C LEU A 9 11.77 8.45 -4.97
N ILE A 10 12.80 8.11 -4.19
CA ILE A 10 12.67 8.06 -2.72
C ILE A 10 12.33 9.45 -2.15
N ARG A 11 12.91 10.51 -2.69
CA ARG A 11 12.54 11.88 -2.27
C ARG A 11 11.12 12.24 -2.69
N LEU A 12 10.69 11.82 -3.87
CA LEU A 12 9.32 12.01 -4.35
C LEU A 12 8.33 11.24 -3.50
N THR A 13 8.62 10.00 -3.09
CA THR A 13 7.74 9.22 -2.19
C THR A 13 7.57 9.94 -0.85
N ILE A 14 8.68 10.41 -0.26
CA ILE A 14 8.63 11.16 1.00
C ILE A 14 7.84 12.45 0.83
N LEU A 15 8.10 13.20 -0.24
CA LEU A 15 7.41 14.46 -0.53
C LEU A 15 5.91 14.24 -0.73
N PHE A 16 5.52 13.23 -1.52
CA PHE A 16 4.11 12.89 -1.72
C PHE A 16 3.43 12.48 -0.42
N CYS A 17 4.08 11.66 0.41
CA CYS A 17 3.55 11.31 1.72
C CYS A 17 3.35 12.55 2.59
N PHE A 18 4.32 13.47 2.60
CA PHE A 18 4.25 14.69 3.39
C PHE A 18 3.12 15.61 2.90
N VAL A 19 3.02 15.84 1.59
CA VAL A 19 1.96 16.66 0.98
C VAL A 19 0.58 16.09 1.27
N LEU A 20 0.41 14.77 1.09
CA LEU A 20 -0.86 14.10 1.39
C LEU A 20 -1.21 14.18 2.88
N SER A 21 -0.24 13.99 3.76
CA SER A 21 -0.46 14.09 5.21
C SER A 21 -0.81 15.52 5.64
N ALA A 22 -0.15 16.53 5.07
CA ALA A 22 -0.44 17.93 5.34
C ALA A 22 -1.84 18.31 4.85
N PHE A 23 -2.21 17.84 3.65
CA PHE A 23 -3.56 18.05 3.12
C PHE A 23 -4.62 17.40 4.00
N PHE A 24 -4.37 16.18 4.48
CA PHE A 24 -5.26 15.51 5.43
C PHE A 24 -5.37 16.26 6.76
N LEU A 25 -4.27 16.79 7.32
CA LEU A 25 -4.32 17.56 8.56
C LEU A 25 -5.05 18.90 8.41
N ILE A 26 -4.81 19.62 7.32
CA ILE A 26 -5.48 20.90 7.03
C ILE A 26 -6.99 20.69 6.93
N THR A 27 -7.41 19.67 6.20
CA THR A 27 -8.82 19.33 6.01
C THR A 27 -9.46 18.80 7.29
N PHE A 28 -8.75 17.98 8.07
CA PHE A 28 -9.20 17.54 9.38
C PHE A 28 -9.42 18.74 10.32
N PHE A 29 -8.50 19.70 10.37
CA PHE A 29 -8.62 20.89 11.20
C PHE A 29 -9.77 21.80 10.76
N TYR A 30 -9.97 21.95 9.44
CA TYR A 30 -11.09 22.72 8.90
C TYR A 30 -12.45 22.10 9.28
N LEU A 31 -12.56 20.78 9.21
CA LEU A 31 -13.77 20.04 9.60
C LEU A 31 -14.01 20.03 11.12
N ASN A 32 -12.95 20.03 11.92
CA ASN A 32 -13.06 20.07 13.37
C ASN A 32 -13.46 21.45 13.92
N LYS A 33 -13.29 22.51 13.11
CA LYS A 33 -13.74 23.87 13.45
C LYS A 33 -15.27 23.94 13.59
N ASP A 34 -15.99 23.03 12.95
CA ASP A 34 -17.45 22.94 12.96
C ASP A 34 -17.98 21.92 14.01
N ASP A 35 -17.18 21.52 15.00
CA ASP A 35 -17.54 20.65 16.14
C ASP A 35 -18.05 19.23 15.79
N TYR A 36 -17.70 18.69 14.61
CA TYR A 36 -18.11 17.33 14.23
C TYR A 36 -17.33 16.20 14.94
N PHE A 37 -16.16 16.47 15.55
CA PHE A 37 -15.29 15.46 16.15
C PHE A 37 -14.77 15.85 17.54
N SER A 38 -15.52 15.53 18.59
CA SER A 38 -15.05 15.67 19.97
C SER A 38 -14.01 14.61 20.32
N LEU A 39 -12.86 15.02 20.89
CA LEU A 39 -11.76 14.13 21.29
C LEU A 39 -12.19 13.08 22.34
N SER A 40 -13.29 13.35 23.06
CA SER A 40 -13.94 12.44 24.01
C SER A 40 -14.61 11.24 23.33
N SER A 41 -15.05 11.34 22.07
CA SER A 41 -15.62 10.22 21.32
C SER A 41 -14.56 9.18 20.94
N LEU A 42 -13.34 9.62 20.60
CA LEU A 42 -12.19 8.77 20.31
C LEU A 42 -11.72 7.97 21.53
N VAL A 43 -11.64 8.62 22.70
CA VAL A 43 -11.27 7.95 23.96
C VAL A 43 -12.35 6.95 24.37
N ASN A 44 -13.62 7.28 24.20
CA ASN A 44 -14.73 6.37 24.50
C ASN A 44 -14.82 5.19 23.51
N SER A 45 -14.43 5.35 22.24
CA SER A 45 -14.41 4.22 21.28
C SER A 45 -13.24 3.28 21.52
N LEU A 46 -12.08 3.80 21.92
CA LEU A 46 -10.94 3.00 22.36
C LEU A 46 -11.27 2.19 23.63
N ASN A 47 -12.03 2.77 24.56
CA ASN A 47 -12.54 2.03 25.73
C ASN A 47 -13.68 1.05 25.40
N LYS A 48 -14.36 1.21 24.25
CA LYS A 48 -15.41 0.28 23.76
C LYS A 48 -14.85 -0.89 22.96
N LEU A 49 -13.55 -0.91 22.66
CA LEU A 49 -12.85 -1.98 21.95
C LEU A 49 -12.80 -3.30 22.77
N ASP A 50 -13.15 -3.26 24.06
CA ASP A 50 -13.42 -4.43 24.90
C ASP A 50 -14.77 -5.10 24.62
N ARG A 51 -15.65 -4.49 23.80
CA ARG A 51 -16.94 -5.08 23.42
C ARG A 51 -16.98 -5.36 21.93
N PHE A 52 -16.33 -6.46 21.56
CA PHE A 52 -16.59 -7.18 20.32
C PHE A 52 -18.09 -7.48 20.22
N THR A 53 -18.80 -6.71 19.40
CA THR A 53 -19.85 -7.12 18.45
C THR A 53 -20.87 -5.99 18.25
N SER A 54 -21.11 -5.65 16.98
CA SER A 54 -22.35 -5.04 16.49
C SER A 54 -22.64 -3.56 16.78
N ASP A 55 -21.85 -2.64 16.20
CA ASP A 55 -22.38 -1.36 15.70
C ASP A 55 -21.57 -0.91 14.47
N SER A 56 -22.03 -1.34 13.28
CA SER A 56 -21.22 -1.50 12.06
C SER A 56 -20.95 -0.21 11.26
N ALA A 57 -21.63 0.90 11.52
CA ALA A 57 -21.45 2.14 10.75
C ALA A 57 -20.37 3.07 11.36
N TYR A 58 -20.46 3.39 12.65
CA TYR A 58 -19.51 4.28 13.31
C TYR A 58 -18.13 3.66 13.49
N ASN A 59 -18.06 2.34 13.69
CA ASN A 59 -16.78 1.63 13.76
C ASN A 59 -15.99 1.80 12.45
N SER A 60 -16.69 1.82 11.30
CA SER A 60 -16.05 1.85 9.98
C SER A 60 -15.25 3.13 9.68
N LEU A 61 -15.73 4.30 10.12
CA LEU A 61 -15.05 5.59 9.88
C LEU A 61 -13.67 5.64 10.56
N TYR A 62 -13.63 5.26 11.84
CA TYR A 62 -12.39 5.23 12.61
C TYR A 62 -11.41 4.20 12.04
N TRP A 63 -11.89 3.04 11.61
CA TRP A 63 -11.04 2.02 10.98
C TRP A 63 -10.40 2.53 9.69
N ALA A 64 -11.14 3.21 8.83
CA ALA A 64 -10.62 3.75 7.58
C ALA A 64 -9.53 4.82 7.81
N ILE A 65 -9.71 5.68 8.81
CA ILE A 65 -8.71 6.69 9.21
C ILE A 65 -7.46 6.02 9.79
N ILE A 66 -7.62 5.09 10.74
CA ILE A 66 -6.49 4.37 11.35
C ILE A 66 -5.69 3.64 10.28
N THR A 67 -6.35 2.85 9.43
CA THR A 67 -5.67 2.07 8.39
C THR A 67 -4.96 2.97 7.37
N ALA A 68 -5.53 4.11 6.99
CA ALA A 68 -4.86 5.05 6.08
C ALA A 68 -3.65 5.75 6.75
N SER A 69 -3.77 6.12 8.03
CA SER A 69 -2.67 6.69 8.81
C SER A 69 -1.51 5.71 8.96
N VAL A 70 -1.80 4.43 9.21
CA VAL A 70 -0.81 3.36 9.30
C VAL A 70 -0.07 3.21 7.98
N LEU A 71 -0.77 3.19 6.84
CA LEU A 71 -0.15 3.09 5.52
C LEU A 71 0.78 4.28 5.22
N TYR A 72 0.42 5.49 5.65
CA TYR A 72 1.31 6.66 5.53
C TYR A 72 2.58 6.51 6.37
N VAL A 73 2.43 6.21 7.66
CA VAL A 73 3.56 6.07 8.58
C VAL A 73 4.47 4.94 8.13
N PHE A 74 3.89 3.82 7.69
CA PHE A 74 4.61 2.71 7.09
C PHE A 74 5.42 3.14 5.86
N SER A 75 4.80 3.85 4.92
CA SER A 75 5.50 4.32 3.71
C SER A 75 6.68 5.25 4.04
N ILE A 76 6.48 6.20 4.95
CA ILE A 76 7.54 7.13 5.36
C ILE A 76 8.72 6.37 5.96
N ILE A 77 8.46 5.55 6.98
CA ILE A 77 9.50 4.82 7.72
C ILE A 77 10.23 3.85 6.78
N THR A 78 9.51 3.08 5.97
CA THR A 78 10.14 2.13 5.05
C THR A 78 10.97 2.83 3.98
N SER A 79 10.52 3.97 3.45
CA SER A 79 11.33 4.74 2.50
C SER A 79 12.62 5.29 3.12
N LEU A 80 12.57 5.72 4.40
CA LEU A 80 13.74 6.16 5.15
C LEU A 80 14.73 5.00 5.40
N VAL A 81 14.21 3.84 5.76
CA VAL A 81 15.01 2.61 5.93
C VAL A 81 15.71 2.25 4.61
N LEU A 82 14.99 2.27 3.49
CA LEU A 82 15.57 2.00 2.16
C LEU A 82 16.60 3.05 1.75
N PHE A 83 16.37 4.32 2.06
CA PHE A 83 17.34 5.40 1.82
C PHE A 83 18.65 5.15 2.57
N HIS A 84 18.56 4.71 3.83
CA HIS A 84 19.71 4.40 4.66
C HIS A 84 20.52 3.22 4.10
N TYR A 85 19.88 2.09 3.83
CA TYR A 85 20.57 0.88 3.34
C TYR A 85 21.14 1.06 1.94
N PHE A 86 20.38 1.62 0.99
CA PHE A 86 20.74 1.52 -0.44
C PHE A 86 21.39 2.76 -1.03
N LYS A 87 21.84 3.72 -0.21
CA LYS A 87 22.39 5.01 -0.66
C LYS A 87 23.32 4.92 -1.89
N LYS A 88 24.17 3.89 -1.99
CA LYS A 88 25.19 3.74 -3.05
C LYS A 88 25.00 2.58 -4.05
N LYS A 89 23.99 1.70 -3.91
CA LYS A 89 23.87 0.46 -4.71
C LYS A 89 22.59 0.42 -5.55
N VAL A 90 22.69 0.23 -6.87
CA VAL A 90 21.51 0.13 -7.76
C VAL A 90 21.06 -1.33 -7.85
N SER A 91 19.83 -1.61 -7.44
CA SER A 91 19.16 -2.90 -7.70
C SER A 91 17.73 -2.66 -8.21
N PRO A 92 17.29 -3.41 -9.23
CA PRO A 92 15.98 -3.28 -9.85
C PRO A 92 14.86 -3.77 -8.92
N GLU A 93 15.12 -4.78 -8.09
CA GLU A 93 14.17 -5.28 -7.10
C GLU A 93 13.72 -4.16 -6.16
N ILE A 94 14.70 -3.41 -5.66
CA ILE A 94 14.48 -2.30 -4.73
C ILE A 94 13.74 -1.17 -5.41
N PHE A 95 14.02 -0.92 -6.70
CA PHE A 95 13.30 0.08 -7.46
C PHE A 95 11.80 -0.25 -7.53
N PHE A 96 11.43 -1.49 -7.86
CA PHE A 96 10.03 -1.91 -7.87
C PHE A 96 9.43 -1.99 -6.46
N PHE A 97 10.23 -2.33 -5.46
CA PHE A 97 9.79 -2.29 -4.06
C PHE A 97 9.50 -0.87 -3.57
N ILE A 98 10.29 0.14 -3.97
CA ILE A 98 9.99 1.55 -3.70
C ILE A 98 8.69 1.98 -4.38
N LEU A 99 8.43 1.54 -5.61
CA LEU A 99 7.16 1.81 -6.30
C LEU A 99 5.97 1.13 -5.61
N PHE A 100 6.16 -0.07 -5.07
CA PHE A 100 5.15 -0.72 -4.22
C PHE A 100 4.84 0.11 -2.97
N ILE A 101 5.86 0.58 -2.25
CA ILE A 101 5.69 1.46 -1.08
C ILE A 101 5.00 2.78 -1.46
N LEU A 102 5.40 3.40 -2.58
CA LEU A 102 4.72 4.58 -3.12
C LEU A 102 3.22 4.30 -3.30
N SER A 103 2.89 3.16 -3.90
CA SER A 103 1.52 2.77 -4.15
C SER A 103 0.70 2.61 -2.87
N LEU A 104 1.27 2.03 -1.82
CA LEU A 104 0.63 1.93 -0.51
C LEU A 104 0.31 3.31 0.08
N SER A 105 1.19 4.30 -0.10
CA SER A 105 0.90 5.66 0.37
C SER A 105 -0.22 6.35 -0.41
N LEU A 106 -0.36 6.03 -1.70
CA LEU A 106 -1.39 6.60 -2.57
C LEU A 106 -2.77 5.97 -2.34
N GLN A 107 -2.84 4.75 -1.77
CA GLN A 107 -4.10 4.15 -1.34
C GLN A 107 -4.81 4.95 -0.25
N SER A 108 -4.09 5.78 0.50
CA SER A 108 -4.70 6.69 1.46
C SER A 108 -5.51 7.84 0.81
N ILE A 109 -5.55 7.93 -0.53
CA ILE A 109 -6.44 8.87 -1.26
C ILE A 109 -7.91 8.71 -0.90
N ARG A 110 -8.35 7.53 -0.40
CA ARG A 110 -9.71 7.31 0.10
C ARG A 110 -10.15 8.29 1.20
N LEU A 111 -9.20 8.89 1.93
CA LEU A 111 -9.52 9.92 2.93
C LEU A 111 -10.07 11.20 2.29
N PHE A 112 -9.74 11.47 1.03
CA PHE A 112 -10.34 12.58 0.29
C PHE A 112 -11.82 12.34 -0.02
N GLU A 113 -12.24 11.07 -0.14
CA GLU A 113 -13.65 10.74 -0.37
C GLU A 113 -14.52 11.17 0.82
N LEU A 114 -14.02 11.00 2.05
CA LEU A 114 -14.66 11.53 3.26
C LEU A 114 -14.94 13.03 3.14
N GLN A 115 -13.96 13.81 2.65
CA GLN A 115 -14.10 15.25 2.50
C GLN A 115 -15.16 15.62 1.45
N LEU A 116 -15.19 14.91 0.31
CA LEU A 116 -16.18 15.15 -0.73
C LEU A 116 -17.61 14.92 -0.23
N ILE A 117 -17.80 13.90 0.61
CA ILE A 117 -19.10 13.60 1.22
C ILE A 117 -19.54 14.74 2.15
N MET A 118 -18.62 15.25 2.98
CA MET A 118 -18.93 16.34 3.91
C MET A 118 -19.31 17.64 3.18
N ILE A 119 -18.67 17.93 2.04
CA ILE A 119 -18.96 19.10 1.21
C ILE A 119 -20.17 18.85 0.27
N GLN A 120 -20.76 17.66 0.32
CA GLN A 120 -21.90 17.25 -0.52
C GLN A 120 -21.63 17.42 -2.03
N VAL A 121 -20.39 17.14 -2.45
CA VAL A 121 -19.96 17.20 -3.85
C VAL A 121 -20.60 16.06 -4.65
N SER A 122 -20.81 16.27 -5.94
CA SER A 122 -21.36 15.25 -6.86
C SER A 122 -20.65 13.89 -6.72
N PRO A 123 -21.41 12.77 -6.68
CA PRO A 123 -20.86 11.40 -6.59
C PRO A 123 -19.85 11.05 -7.69
N PHE A 124 -19.88 11.76 -8.82
CA PHE A 124 -18.94 11.59 -9.92
C PHE A 124 -17.48 11.65 -9.46
N TYR A 125 -17.14 12.57 -8.55
CA TYR A 125 -15.76 12.72 -8.06
C TYR A 125 -15.33 11.58 -7.14
N GLY A 126 -16.23 11.03 -6.32
CA GLY A 126 -15.91 9.86 -5.51
C GLY A 126 -15.73 8.60 -6.37
N VAL A 127 -16.45 8.47 -7.49
CA VAL A 127 -16.19 7.38 -8.47
C VAL A 127 -14.79 7.49 -9.08
N LEU A 128 -14.27 8.71 -9.29
CA LEU A 128 -12.89 8.88 -9.75
C LEU A 128 -11.87 8.52 -8.67
N ILE A 129 -12.12 8.89 -7.41
CA ILE A 129 -11.24 8.56 -6.27
C ILE A 129 -11.18 7.04 -6.05
N THR A 130 -12.32 6.36 -6.11
CA THR A 130 -12.37 4.89 -6.00
C THR A 130 -11.59 4.21 -7.13
N ARG A 131 -11.72 4.67 -8.39
CA ARG A 131 -10.87 4.19 -9.49
C ARG A 131 -9.39 4.44 -9.23
N ALA A 132 -9.02 5.64 -8.78
CA ALA A 132 -7.65 5.96 -8.44
C ALA A 132 -7.11 5.03 -7.34
N TYR A 133 -7.90 4.76 -6.30
CA TYR A 133 -7.57 3.82 -5.23
C TYR A 133 -7.27 2.41 -5.77
N TYR A 134 -8.16 1.85 -6.59
CA TYR A 134 -7.95 0.51 -7.17
C TYR A 134 -6.78 0.48 -8.16
N PHE A 135 -6.56 1.57 -8.91
CA PHE A 135 -5.39 1.73 -9.76
C PHE A 135 -4.09 1.60 -8.95
N PHE A 136 -3.96 2.35 -7.85
CA PHE A 136 -2.79 2.27 -6.99
C PHE A 136 -2.68 0.90 -6.30
N ARG A 137 -3.79 0.30 -5.88
CA ARG A 137 -3.74 -1.05 -5.31
C ARG A 137 -3.16 -2.07 -6.30
N LEU A 138 -3.66 -2.08 -7.54
CA LEU A 138 -3.18 -2.98 -8.59
C LEU A 138 -1.74 -2.67 -8.99
N PHE A 139 -1.40 -1.39 -9.17
CA PHE A 139 -0.04 -0.95 -9.48
C PHE A 139 0.97 -1.45 -8.44
N GLY A 140 0.62 -1.36 -7.15
CA GLY A 140 1.46 -1.85 -6.06
C GLY A 140 1.69 -3.36 -6.15
N VAL A 141 0.61 -4.14 -6.28
CA VAL A 141 0.69 -5.61 -6.37
C VAL A 141 1.53 -6.06 -7.57
N PHE A 142 1.35 -5.43 -8.73
CA PHE A 142 2.17 -5.69 -9.91
C PHE A 142 3.63 -5.27 -9.75
N CYS A 143 3.91 -4.15 -9.08
CA CYS A 143 5.28 -3.74 -8.75
C CYS A 143 5.95 -4.76 -7.82
N PHE A 144 5.24 -5.26 -6.80
CA PHE A 144 5.78 -6.27 -5.92
C PHE A 144 6.06 -7.60 -6.65
N PHE A 145 5.16 -7.98 -7.57
CA PHE A 145 5.41 -9.11 -8.48
C PHE A 145 6.64 -8.89 -9.37
N ALA A 146 6.78 -7.70 -9.96
CA ALA A 146 7.94 -7.36 -10.78
C ALA A 146 9.25 -7.43 -9.99
N SER A 147 9.25 -7.00 -8.72
CA SER A 147 10.40 -7.15 -7.82
C SER A 147 10.82 -8.63 -7.70
N SER A 148 9.86 -9.56 -7.59
CA SER A 148 10.16 -11.00 -7.51
C SER A 148 10.75 -11.62 -8.78
N LEU A 149 10.64 -10.96 -9.94
CA LEU A 149 11.11 -11.48 -11.22
C LEU A 149 12.60 -11.20 -11.48
N PHE A 150 13.15 -10.11 -10.95
CA PHE A 150 14.55 -9.74 -11.22
C PHE A 150 15.59 -10.74 -10.68
N PRO A 151 15.43 -11.32 -9.48
CA PRO A 151 16.37 -12.33 -9.00
C PRO A 151 16.40 -13.61 -9.87
N ILE A 152 15.36 -13.86 -10.66
CA ILE A 152 15.26 -15.02 -11.57
C ILE A 152 16.14 -14.83 -12.83
N GLY A 153 16.69 -13.62 -13.05
CA GLY A 153 17.57 -13.32 -14.18
C GLY A 153 16.92 -12.50 -15.28
N VAL A 154 15.82 -11.79 -14.98
CA VAL A 154 15.25 -10.83 -15.94
C VAL A 154 16.25 -9.70 -16.21
N GLN A 155 16.50 -9.45 -17.50
CA GLN A 155 17.48 -8.46 -17.94
C GLN A 155 17.13 -7.04 -17.48
N PHE A 156 18.12 -6.35 -16.90
CA PHE A 156 18.05 -4.97 -16.45
C PHE A 156 17.65 -3.96 -17.54
N GLN A 157 17.83 -4.31 -18.82
CA GLN A 157 17.48 -3.43 -19.95
C GLN A 157 15.96 -3.27 -20.11
N LYS A 158 15.16 -4.21 -19.58
CA LYS A 158 13.69 -4.24 -19.73
C LYS A 158 12.93 -3.52 -18.60
N LEU A 159 13.62 -2.74 -17.75
CA LEU A 159 12.99 -2.05 -16.62
C LEU A 159 11.87 -1.09 -17.05
N GLY A 160 12.14 -0.26 -18.07
CA GLY A 160 11.17 0.72 -18.56
C GLY A 160 9.94 0.05 -19.18
N THR A 161 10.15 -0.99 -19.98
CA THR A 161 9.06 -1.74 -20.62
C THR A 161 8.18 -2.44 -19.58
N ILE A 162 8.78 -3.03 -18.55
CA ILE A 162 8.04 -3.66 -17.45
C ILE A 162 7.22 -2.61 -16.70
N LEU A 163 7.81 -1.47 -16.34
CA LEU A 163 7.10 -0.40 -15.64
C LEU A 163 5.91 0.14 -16.45
N ILE A 164 6.10 0.40 -17.75
CA ILE A 164 5.03 0.89 -18.63
C ILE A 164 3.91 -0.16 -18.74
N SER A 165 4.28 -1.45 -18.87
CA SER A 165 3.28 -2.53 -18.93
C SER A 165 2.45 -2.62 -17.65
N ILE A 166 3.09 -2.48 -16.48
CA ILE A 166 2.41 -2.48 -15.18
C ILE A 166 1.46 -1.30 -15.08
N LEU A 167 1.90 -0.10 -15.46
CA LEU A 167 1.10 1.12 -15.39
C LEU A 167 -0.12 1.02 -16.31
N LEU A 168 0.07 0.57 -17.56
CA LEU A 168 -1.02 0.40 -18.51
C LEU A 168 -2.02 -0.66 -18.04
N LEU A 169 -1.55 -1.81 -17.56
CA LEU A 169 -2.42 -2.88 -17.06
C LEU A 169 -3.21 -2.45 -15.83
N SER A 170 -2.57 -1.80 -14.85
CA SER A 170 -3.29 -1.32 -13.66
C SER A 170 -4.31 -0.23 -14.02
N PHE A 171 -3.98 0.63 -14.98
CA PHE A 171 -4.87 1.69 -15.46
C PHE A 171 -6.07 1.13 -16.22
N THR A 172 -5.85 0.22 -17.16
CA THR A 172 -6.93 -0.36 -17.97
C THR A 172 -7.91 -1.14 -17.10
N ILE A 173 -7.41 -1.96 -16.17
CA ILE A 173 -8.27 -2.73 -15.27
C ILE A 173 -9.10 -1.80 -14.37
N SER A 174 -8.47 -0.77 -13.79
CA SER A 174 -9.19 0.19 -12.95
C SER A 174 -10.23 1.01 -13.74
N ALA A 175 -9.92 1.40 -14.98
CA ALA A 175 -10.82 2.19 -15.81
C ALA A 175 -12.05 1.40 -16.28
N LEU A 176 -11.90 0.10 -16.55
CA LEU A 176 -12.97 -0.80 -17.00
C LEU A 176 -13.88 -1.28 -15.87
N MET A 177 -13.49 -1.01 -14.62
CA MET A 177 -14.19 -1.50 -13.45
C MET A 177 -15.55 -0.82 -13.27
N PRO A 178 -16.65 -1.59 -13.17
CA PRO A 178 -17.97 -1.06 -12.86
C PRO A 178 -18.03 -0.67 -11.38
N ILE A 179 -18.43 0.58 -11.12
CA ILE A 179 -18.51 1.13 -9.77
C ILE A 179 -19.92 1.65 -9.57
N ASP A 180 -20.55 1.22 -8.49
CA ASP A 180 -21.92 1.57 -8.13
C ASP A 180 -21.92 2.78 -7.18
N PRO A 181 -22.26 4.00 -7.64
CA PRO A 181 -22.22 5.21 -6.82
C PRO A 181 -23.32 5.26 -5.75
N THR A 182 -24.26 4.31 -5.77
CA THR A 182 -25.42 4.27 -4.87
C THR A 182 -25.12 3.63 -3.52
N ARG A 183 -24.04 2.84 -3.42
CA ARG A 183 -23.67 2.12 -2.20
C ARG A 183 -22.22 2.38 -1.86
N MET A 184 -21.98 2.75 -0.61
CA MET A 184 -20.66 3.03 -0.09
C MET A 184 -20.25 1.97 0.93
N ASN A 185 -19.01 1.54 0.88
CA ASN A 185 -18.41 0.60 1.83
C ASN A 185 -17.83 1.35 3.05
N GLY A 186 -17.59 0.62 4.14
CA GLY A 186 -16.99 1.12 5.38
C GLY A 186 -15.55 1.65 5.26
N PHE A 187 -14.93 1.56 4.08
CA PHE A 187 -13.62 2.15 3.79
C PHE A 187 -13.69 3.50 3.08
N PHE A 188 -14.87 4.12 3.04
CA PHE A 188 -15.15 5.32 2.24
C PHE A 188 -14.80 5.11 0.78
N LEU A 189 -15.32 4.03 0.20
CA LEU A 189 -15.18 3.72 -1.21
C LEU A 189 -16.53 3.26 -1.71
N TYR A 190 -16.95 3.70 -2.89
CA TYR A 190 -18.09 3.10 -3.59
C TYR A 190 -17.89 1.61 -3.84
N ASN A 191 -19.00 0.87 -3.76
CA ASN A 191 -19.01 -0.55 -4.00
C ASN A 191 -18.74 -0.87 -5.46
N ILE A 192 -18.14 -2.03 -5.63
CA ILE A 192 -17.85 -2.64 -6.92
C ILE A 192 -18.89 -3.72 -7.12
N SER A 193 -19.47 -3.79 -8.31
CA SER A 193 -20.46 -4.84 -8.63
C SER A 193 -19.84 -6.25 -8.57
N ASP A 194 -18.54 -6.38 -8.88
CA ASP A 194 -17.80 -7.65 -8.86
C ASP A 194 -16.52 -7.56 -8.01
N SER A 195 -16.71 -7.52 -6.69
CA SER A 195 -15.61 -7.48 -5.72
C SER A 195 -14.83 -8.81 -5.63
N LEU A 196 -15.47 -9.93 -5.98
CA LEU A 196 -14.88 -11.27 -5.92
C LEU A 196 -13.80 -11.46 -7.00
N SER A 197 -14.05 -11.05 -8.24
CA SER A 197 -13.06 -11.20 -9.31
C SER A 197 -11.77 -10.42 -9.03
N LEU A 198 -11.88 -9.21 -8.50
CA LEU A 198 -10.73 -8.41 -8.10
C LEU A 198 -9.95 -9.03 -6.93
N LEU A 199 -10.65 -9.61 -5.96
CA LEU A 199 -10.02 -10.34 -4.86
C LEU A 199 -9.24 -11.55 -5.41
N VAL A 200 -9.86 -12.37 -6.25
CA VAL A 200 -9.23 -13.56 -6.85
C VAL A 200 -8.02 -13.16 -7.70
N MET A 201 -8.14 -12.10 -8.51
CA MET A 201 -7.04 -11.60 -9.34
C MET A 201 -5.86 -11.11 -8.49
N THR A 202 -6.12 -10.25 -7.49
CA THR A 202 -5.06 -9.72 -6.63
C THR A 202 -4.39 -10.81 -5.80
N LEU A 203 -5.17 -11.78 -5.27
CA LEU A 203 -4.66 -12.94 -4.55
C LEU A 203 -3.80 -13.82 -5.45
N SER A 204 -4.24 -14.07 -6.69
CA SER A 204 -3.49 -14.86 -7.68
C SER A 204 -2.11 -14.25 -7.98
N ILE A 205 -2.04 -12.93 -8.17
CA ILE A 205 -0.76 -12.24 -8.40
C ILE A 205 0.12 -12.32 -7.16
N ARG A 206 -0.44 -12.17 -5.95
CA ARG A 206 0.29 -12.31 -4.68
C ARG A 206 0.86 -13.72 -4.51
N VAL A 207 0.07 -14.75 -4.78
CA VAL A 207 0.54 -16.15 -4.76
C VAL A 207 1.68 -16.36 -5.76
N LEU A 208 1.56 -15.83 -6.97
CA LEU A 208 2.63 -15.88 -7.97
C LEU A 208 3.91 -15.16 -7.50
N THR A 209 3.80 -14.03 -6.78
CA THR A 209 4.98 -13.36 -6.20
C THR A 209 5.72 -14.26 -5.21
N VAL A 210 4.98 -15.00 -4.37
CA VAL A 210 5.55 -15.91 -3.38
C VAL A 210 6.20 -17.10 -4.07
N ILE A 211 5.55 -17.68 -5.10
CA ILE A 211 6.12 -18.76 -5.91
C ILE A 211 7.44 -18.34 -6.56
N ASN A 212 7.51 -17.12 -7.09
CA ASN A 212 8.76 -16.59 -7.65
C ASN A 212 9.85 -16.50 -6.59
N PHE A 213 9.57 -15.96 -5.40
CA PHE A 213 10.55 -15.92 -4.32
C PHE A 213 10.95 -17.31 -3.82
N ILE A 214 10.03 -18.29 -3.80
CA ILE A 214 10.35 -19.70 -3.49
C ILE A 214 11.39 -20.20 -4.49
N ARG A 215 11.14 -20.04 -5.80
CA ARG A 215 12.06 -20.46 -6.84
C ARG A 215 13.44 -19.82 -6.70
N VAL A 216 13.50 -18.52 -6.40
CA VAL A 216 14.75 -17.79 -6.17
C VAL A 216 15.49 -18.33 -4.95
N SER A 217 14.78 -18.60 -3.86
CA SER A 217 15.40 -19.14 -2.64
C SER A 217 15.99 -20.54 -2.85
N LEU A 218 15.33 -21.37 -3.65
CA LEU A 218 15.79 -22.72 -3.99
C LEU A 218 17.01 -22.70 -4.92
N THR A 219 17.02 -21.80 -5.91
CA THR A 219 18.12 -21.69 -6.89
C THR A 219 19.38 -21.06 -6.30
N THR A 220 19.24 -20.00 -5.51
CA THR A 220 20.39 -19.32 -4.89
C THR A 220 20.92 -20.02 -3.64
N ARG A 221 20.10 -20.87 -2.99
CA ARG A 221 20.41 -21.62 -1.75
C ARG A 221 21.00 -20.75 -0.62
N SER A 222 20.76 -19.44 -0.65
CA SER A 222 21.29 -18.50 0.33
C SER A 222 20.30 -18.25 1.46
N ARG A 223 20.79 -18.17 2.71
CA ARG A 223 19.94 -17.86 3.88
C ARG A 223 19.30 -16.46 3.76
N ASN A 224 19.94 -15.54 3.04
CA ASN A 224 19.43 -14.19 2.82
C ASN A 224 18.16 -14.22 1.95
N TYR A 225 18.11 -14.99 0.87
CA TYR A 225 16.90 -15.08 0.05
C TYR A 225 15.75 -15.84 0.72
N LEU A 226 16.03 -16.78 1.63
CA LEU A 226 15.00 -17.35 2.48
C LEU A 226 14.38 -16.27 3.40
N ALA A 227 15.19 -15.37 3.96
CA ALA A 227 14.68 -14.25 4.73
C ALA A 227 13.86 -13.27 3.87
N VAL A 228 14.25 -13.04 2.60
CA VAL A 228 13.46 -12.23 1.64
C VAL A 228 12.08 -12.86 1.39
N LEU A 229 12.01 -14.18 1.23
CA LEU A 229 10.76 -14.90 1.06
C LEU A 229 9.85 -14.75 2.28
N ILE A 230 10.38 -14.99 3.49
CA ILE A 230 9.60 -14.85 4.73
C ILE A 230 9.10 -13.42 4.87
N ALA A 231 9.96 -12.45 4.59
CA ALA A 231 9.60 -11.04 4.60
C ALA A 231 8.50 -10.70 3.58
N ALA A 232 8.56 -11.26 2.37
CA ALA A 232 7.54 -11.05 1.35
C ALA A 232 6.17 -11.60 1.79
N VAL A 233 6.14 -12.79 2.41
CA VAL A 233 4.92 -13.36 2.98
C VAL A 233 4.37 -12.48 4.10
N LEU A 234 5.23 -11.98 4.99
CA LEU A 234 4.81 -11.08 6.08
C LEU A 234 4.22 -9.77 5.55
N ILE A 235 4.82 -9.18 4.51
CA ILE A 235 4.32 -7.95 3.90
C ILE A 235 2.94 -8.19 3.25
N ILE A 236 2.78 -9.28 2.49
CA ILE A 236 1.51 -9.62 1.85
C ILE A 236 0.42 -9.89 2.90
N ALA A 237 0.73 -10.69 3.91
CA ALA A 237 -0.21 -11.02 4.97
C ALA A 237 -0.59 -9.77 5.77
N GLY A 238 0.37 -8.93 6.11
CA GLY A 238 0.11 -7.67 6.82
C GLY A 238 -0.76 -6.71 6.02
N ASP A 239 -0.56 -6.61 4.71
CA ASP A 239 -1.39 -5.77 3.82
C ASP A 239 -2.84 -6.29 3.71
N GLU A 240 -3.05 -7.60 3.53
CA GLU A 240 -4.41 -8.18 3.50
C GLU A 240 -5.10 -8.06 4.86
N LEU A 241 -4.42 -8.39 5.96
CA LEU A 241 -5.01 -8.32 7.30
C LEU A 241 -5.42 -6.89 7.67
N LEU A 242 -4.70 -5.88 7.17
CA LEU A 242 -5.05 -4.47 7.36
C LEU A 242 -6.38 -4.10 6.69
N LEU A 243 -6.77 -4.81 5.62
CA LEU A 243 -8.03 -4.60 4.91
C LEU A 243 -9.17 -5.51 5.41
N LEU A 244 -8.87 -6.73 5.85
CA LEU A 244 -9.90 -7.70 6.25
C LEU A 244 -10.28 -7.60 7.73
N LEU A 245 -9.34 -7.28 8.63
CA LEU A 245 -9.58 -7.37 10.07
C LEU A 245 -9.53 -6.00 10.76
N PRO A 246 -10.43 -5.75 11.73
CA PRO A 246 -10.39 -4.57 12.59
C PRO A 246 -9.28 -4.65 13.66
N VAL A 247 -8.23 -5.47 13.48
CA VAL A 247 -7.15 -5.61 14.46
C VAL A 247 -5.83 -5.13 13.85
N PRO A 248 -5.57 -3.81 13.86
CA PRO A 248 -4.48 -3.23 13.10
C PRO A 248 -3.11 -3.58 13.69
N LEU A 249 -3.02 -3.91 14.98
CA LEU A 249 -1.73 -4.16 15.66
C LEU A 249 -0.95 -5.32 15.04
N ILE A 250 -1.64 -6.44 14.77
CA ILE A 250 -1.02 -7.61 14.13
C ILE A 250 -0.58 -7.22 12.72
N SER A 251 -1.45 -6.60 11.93
CA SER A 251 -1.15 -6.17 10.56
C SER A 251 0.03 -5.19 10.49
N ILE A 252 0.08 -4.20 11.39
CA ILE A 252 1.17 -3.23 11.54
C ILE A 252 2.48 -3.96 11.82
N THR A 253 2.50 -4.82 12.85
CA THR A 253 3.73 -5.52 13.22
C THR A 253 4.26 -6.40 12.09
N LEU A 254 3.39 -7.13 11.38
CA LEU A 254 3.78 -7.92 10.20
C LEU A 254 4.35 -7.05 9.07
N LEU A 255 3.69 -5.93 8.73
CA LEU A 255 4.16 -5.02 7.67
C LEU A 255 5.54 -4.45 7.99
N PHE A 256 5.71 -3.86 9.19
CA PHE A 256 6.96 -3.23 9.58
C PHE A 256 8.11 -4.23 9.71
N THR A 257 7.88 -5.35 10.40
CA THR A 257 8.90 -6.39 10.54
C THR A 257 9.29 -6.98 9.19
N GLY A 258 8.30 -7.26 8.33
CA GLY A 258 8.51 -7.73 6.97
C GLY A 258 9.36 -6.76 6.16
N ALA A 259 9.02 -5.47 6.14
CA ALA A 259 9.77 -4.47 5.37
C ALA A 259 11.22 -4.28 5.85
N ILE A 260 11.47 -4.33 7.16
CA ILE A 260 12.81 -4.24 7.73
C ILE A 260 13.64 -5.48 7.35
N ILE A 261 13.07 -6.68 7.51
CA ILE A 261 13.75 -7.93 7.14
C ILE A 261 14.04 -7.94 5.64
N TYR A 262 13.06 -7.57 4.80
CA TYR A 262 13.20 -7.48 3.35
C TYR A 262 14.36 -6.55 2.95
N SER A 263 14.38 -5.33 3.51
CA SER A 263 15.40 -4.33 3.20
C SER A 263 16.79 -4.78 3.63
N ARG A 264 16.91 -5.32 4.86
CA ARG A 264 18.19 -5.79 5.42
C ARG A 264 18.74 -6.99 4.66
N SER A 265 17.90 -7.99 4.37
CA SER A 265 18.30 -9.22 3.70
C SER A 265 18.71 -9.01 2.24
N LEU A 266 18.04 -8.11 1.52
CA LEU A 266 18.50 -7.67 0.21
C LEU A 266 19.81 -6.89 0.30
N TYR A 267 19.94 -5.99 1.28
CA TYR A 267 21.16 -5.20 1.43
C TYR A 267 22.37 -6.09 1.68
N THR A 268 22.25 -7.07 2.58
CA THR A 268 23.33 -8.02 2.84
C THR A 268 23.63 -8.83 1.58
N TYR A 269 22.64 -9.35 0.88
CA TYR A 269 22.87 -10.12 -0.35
C TYR A 269 23.68 -9.34 -1.39
N TYR A 270 23.32 -8.08 -1.65
CA TYR A 270 24.01 -7.21 -2.61
C TYR A 270 25.35 -6.62 -2.11
N LEU A 271 25.72 -6.84 -0.84
CA LEU A 271 27.02 -6.45 -0.29
C LEU A 271 28.09 -7.49 -0.58
N TRP A 272 27.71 -8.77 -0.62
CA TRP A 272 28.62 -9.91 -0.84
C TRP A 272 28.76 -10.33 -2.32
N ILE A 273 28.21 -9.51 -3.23
CA ILE A 273 28.40 -9.59 -4.69
C ILE A 273 29.17 -8.35 -5.15
#